data_AF-L8H525-F1
#
_entry.id   AF-L8H525-F1
#
_cell.length_a   1.000
_cell.length_b   1.000
_cell.length_c   1.000
_cell.angle_alpha   90.00
_cell.angle_beta   90.00
_cell.angle_gamma   90.00
#
_symmetry.space_group_name_H-M   'P 1'
#
loop_
_entity.id
_entity.type
_entity.pdbx_description
1 polymer ?
#
loop_
_entity_poly.entity_id
_entity_poly.type
_entity_poly.pdbx_seq_one_letter_code
_entity_poly.pdbx_strand_id
1 'polypeptide(L)'
;MNIELNVDRLFEELDYSNNAFNVTFSVEQPCLPKPRYATDTTAANYAYENPTTNGHTAATRTDDGSFAINLPWSFQYFCKSYSQVWVNSNGFLSWQEASGGPTAHEENTPNLPFPNAISVLWDDHDPTRCGRVYYTIKGTAGSRRLIVTWYQVCHYGGATNDVVTFQVQLQEGSGKISMFYPDTATTTSAYTNGASATVGLGAILPSDSILYSYHASPPVRNGASVVFTVQTEQINAAPLASINGPYQGTVNEPIKFDSRGSKDPDSRMLEYLWIFGDNTVGQTTAFPEHTFAQAGEYDVSLVVYDNFQGSKMVLTKAVIEDE
;
A
#
# COMPACT_ATOMS: atom_id res chain seq x y z
N MET A 1 26.14 2.67 24.61
CA MET A 1 25.20 3.48 23.79
C MET A 1 24.24 2.47 23.21
N ASN A 2 23.02 2.40 23.76
CA ASN A 2 22.03 1.39 23.37
C ASN A 2 21.48 1.74 21.99
N ILE A 3 21.54 0.80 21.07
CA ILE A 3 20.79 0.86 19.82
C ILE A 3 19.48 0.13 20.11
N GLU A 4 18.39 0.89 20.24
CA GLU A 4 17.03 0.36 20.14
C GLU A 4 16.82 -0.10 18.69
N LEU A 5 16.79 -1.42 18.49
CA LEU A 5 16.19 -1.99 17.29
C LEU A 5 14.68 -1.96 17.48
N ASN A 6 13.97 -1.34 16.53
CA ASN A 6 12.52 -1.21 16.57
C ASN A 6 11.87 -2.59 16.35
N VAL A 7 11.28 -3.15 17.41
CA VAL A 7 10.79 -4.53 17.47
C VAL A 7 9.28 -4.59 17.17
N ASP A 8 8.87 -4.35 15.93
CA ASP A 8 7.44 -4.38 15.59
C ASP A 8 6.97 -5.57 14.74
N ARG A 9 7.82 -6.55 14.39
CA ARG A 9 7.36 -7.84 13.81
C ARG A 9 8.32 -9.01 14.10
N LEU A 10 8.41 -9.45 15.34
CA LEU A 10 9.04 -10.73 15.70
C LEU A 10 7.97 -11.69 16.22
N PHE A 11 7.67 -12.75 15.48
CA PHE A 11 7.09 -13.96 16.06
C PHE A 11 8.20 -15.02 16.09
N GLU A 12 8.69 -15.33 17.28
CA GLU A 12 9.62 -16.45 17.52
C GLU A 12 8.84 -17.75 17.64
N GLU A 13 9.27 -18.80 16.93
CA GLU A 13 9.09 -20.18 17.36
C GLU A 13 10.47 -20.69 17.83
N LEU A 14 10.60 -20.93 19.13
CA LEU A 14 11.83 -21.45 19.74
C LEU A 14 11.85 -22.98 19.63
N ASP A 15 12.70 -23.54 18.77
CA ASP A 15 13.08 -24.96 18.83
C ASP A 15 14.44 -25.08 19.54
N TYR A 16 14.42 -25.58 20.78
CA TYR A 16 15.59 -25.72 21.66
C TYR A 16 16.44 -26.98 21.38
N SER A 17 16.20 -27.71 20.29
CA SER A 17 16.77 -29.06 20.12
C SER A 17 18.10 -29.15 19.37
N ASN A 18 18.57 -28.10 18.68
CA ASN A 18 19.85 -28.15 17.95
C ASN A 18 20.64 -26.86 18.09
N ASN A 19 21.89 -26.96 18.51
CA ASN A 19 22.83 -25.86 18.78
C ASN A 19 23.33 -25.15 17.49
N ALA A 20 22.47 -25.02 16.48
CA ALA A 20 22.68 -24.33 15.22
C ALA A 20 21.58 -23.27 15.07
N PHE A 21 21.96 -22.00 15.20
CA PHE A 21 21.06 -20.86 15.06
C PHE A 21 20.73 -20.67 13.56
N ASN A 22 19.78 -21.46 13.04
CA ASN A 22 19.21 -21.22 11.73
C ASN A 22 18.06 -20.22 11.88
N VAL A 23 18.37 -18.92 11.80
CA VAL A 23 17.33 -17.89 11.64
C VAL A 23 16.82 -18.00 10.21
N THR A 24 15.73 -18.73 10.03
CA THR A 24 15.00 -18.72 8.76
C THR A 24 14.12 -17.47 8.76
N PHE A 25 14.57 -16.42 8.09
CA PHE A 25 13.75 -15.24 7.84
C PHE A 25 12.65 -15.62 6.84
N SER A 26 11.47 -16.03 7.33
CA SER A 26 10.27 -15.95 6.51
C SER A 26 9.80 -14.50 6.56
N VAL A 27 10.39 -13.66 5.70
CA VAL A 27 9.71 -12.43 5.31
C VAL A 27 8.43 -12.93 4.65
N GLU A 28 7.30 -12.78 5.34
CA GLU A 28 6.00 -12.90 4.69
C GLU A 28 6.07 -11.91 3.53
N GLN A 29 6.27 -12.41 2.31
CA GLN A 29 6.51 -11.53 1.16
C GLN A 29 5.35 -10.55 1.14
N PRO A 30 5.60 -9.23 1.24
CA PRO A 30 4.51 -8.27 1.16
C PRO A 30 3.80 -8.57 -0.16
N CYS A 31 2.53 -8.98 -0.08
CA CYS A 31 1.82 -9.45 -1.25
C CYS A 31 1.78 -8.30 -2.27
N LEU A 32 2.62 -8.42 -3.30
CA LEU A 32 2.66 -7.46 -4.37
C LEU A 32 1.43 -7.68 -5.24
N PRO A 33 0.72 -6.61 -5.65
CA PRO A 33 1.09 -5.20 -5.51
C PRO A 33 0.23 -4.43 -4.48
N LYS A 34 0.86 -3.66 -3.60
CA LYS A 34 0.16 -2.64 -2.79
C LYS A 34 -0.28 -1.49 -3.71
N PRO A 35 -1.54 -1.03 -3.68
CA PRO A 35 -1.93 0.18 -4.36
C PRO A 35 -1.06 1.35 -3.88
N ARG A 36 -0.62 2.21 -4.80
CA ARG A 36 -0.11 3.55 -4.45
C ARG A 36 -1.05 4.57 -5.08
N TYR A 37 -1.21 5.73 -4.45
CA TYR A 37 -2.02 6.81 -5.01
C TYR A 37 -1.13 7.84 -5.69
N ALA A 38 -1.60 8.36 -6.82
CA ALA A 38 -1.12 9.60 -7.39
C ALA A 38 -2.31 10.56 -7.40
N THR A 39 -2.16 11.73 -6.79
CA THR A 39 -3.18 12.76 -6.85
C THR A 39 -3.14 13.39 -8.24
N ASP A 40 -4.12 13.06 -9.08
CA ASP A 40 -4.23 13.67 -10.39
C ASP A 40 -5.36 14.69 -10.39
N THR A 41 -4.97 15.96 -10.29
CA THR A 41 -5.86 17.12 -10.37
C THR A 41 -6.05 17.61 -11.81
N THR A 42 -5.54 16.90 -12.82
CA THR A 42 -5.62 17.34 -14.22
C THR A 42 -6.95 16.95 -14.87
N ALA A 43 -7.55 17.91 -15.59
CA ALA A 43 -8.83 17.73 -16.28
C ALA A 43 -8.85 16.59 -17.31
N ALA A 44 -7.67 16.15 -17.79
CA ALA A 44 -7.54 15.04 -18.74
C ALA A 44 -7.99 13.69 -18.17
N ASN A 45 -7.99 13.54 -16.84
CA ASN A 45 -8.40 12.32 -16.16
C ASN A 45 -9.76 12.44 -15.47
N TYR A 46 -10.45 13.57 -15.63
CA TYR A 46 -11.77 13.83 -15.05
C TYR A 46 -12.89 13.23 -15.90
N ALA A 47 -13.18 11.93 -15.68
CA ALA A 47 -14.11 11.14 -16.47
C ALA A 47 -15.42 10.82 -15.72
N TYR A 48 -15.97 11.80 -15.00
CA TYR A 48 -17.28 11.66 -14.34
C TYR A 48 -18.39 11.31 -15.34
N GLU A 49 -19.22 10.33 -14.99
CA GLU A 49 -20.43 9.99 -15.76
C GLU A 49 -21.70 10.41 -15.03
N ASN A 50 -22.56 11.20 -15.68
CA ASN A 50 -23.84 11.61 -15.10
C ASN A 50 -24.79 10.39 -14.96
N PRO A 51 -25.20 10.02 -13.74
CA PRO A 51 -25.98 8.81 -13.49
C PRO A 51 -27.45 8.92 -13.90
N THR A 52 -27.98 10.13 -14.13
CA THR A 52 -29.37 10.32 -14.59
C THR A 52 -29.55 10.03 -16.08
N THR A 53 -28.45 9.77 -16.77
CA THR A 53 -28.40 9.43 -18.19
C THR A 53 -27.67 8.08 -18.34
N ASN A 54 -27.83 7.40 -19.48
CA ASN A 54 -26.94 6.28 -19.86
C ASN A 54 -27.05 4.97 -19.06
N GLY A 55 -28.26 4.55 -18.68
CA GLY A 55 -28.52 3.17 -18.25
C GLY A 55 -27.96 2.80 -16.87
N HIS A 56 -27.95 3.74 -15.94
CA HIS A 56 -27.60 3.46 -14.55
C HIS A 56 -28.83 2.93 -13.78
N THR A 57 -28.60 1.93 -12.94
CA THR A 57 -29.59 1.39 -12.03
C THR A 57 -29.65 2.26 -10.79
N ALA A 58 -30.86 2.70 -10.45
CA ALA A 58 -31.13 3.45 -9.23
C ALA A 58 -31.29 2.46 -8.05
N ALA A 59 -30.46 2.57 -7.03
CA ALA A 59 -30.59 1.74 -5.84
C ALA A 59 -31.80 2.15 -4.98
N THR A 60 -32.26 1.25 -4.11
CA THR A 60 -33.24 1.59 -3.08
C THR A 60 -32.65 2.67 -2.16
N ARG A 61 -33.49 3.63 -1.76
CA ARG A 61 -33.07 4.67 -0.82
C ARG A 61 -33.09 4.09 0.59
N THR A 62 -31.95 4.14 1.25
CA THR A 62 -31.75 3.72 2.63
C THR A 62 -30.89 4.75 3.32
N ASP A 63 -31.08 4.88 4.62
CA ASP A 63 -30.14 5.51 5.53
C ASP A 63 -29.34 4.39 6.19
N ASP A 64 -28.03 4.58 6.36
CA ASP A 64 -27.08 3.57 6.87
C ASP A 64 -27.04 2.21 6.11
N GLY A 65 -27.77 2.08 5.02
CA GLY A 65 -28.01 0.81 4.34
C GLY A 65 -26.94 0.46 3.31
N SER A 66 -26.76 -0.84 3.09
CA SER A 66 -25.86 -1.37 2.07
C SER A 66 -26.57 -2.28 1.07
N PHE A 67 -26.03 -2.38 -0.14
CA PHE A 67 -26.47 -3.37 -1.13
C PHE A 67 -25.29 -3.95 -1.91
N ALA A 68 -25.41 -5.21 -2.31
CA ALA A 68 -24.37 -5.92 -3.04
C ALA A 68 -24.49 -5.72 -4.56
N ILE A 69 -23.34 -5.62 -5.23
CA ILE A 69 -23.18 -5.64 -6.68
C ILE A 69 -22.22 -6.77 -7.03
N ASN A 70 -22.68 -7.74 -7.84
CA ASN A 70 -21.82 -8.79 -8.38
C ASN A 70 -20.96 -8.22 -9.51
N LEU A 71 -19.65 -8.38 -9.39
CA LEU A 71 -18.70 -8.02 -10.43
C LEU A 71 -18.55 -9.21 -11.39
N PRO A 72 -18.74 -9.00 -12.69
CA PRO A 72 -18.54 -10.07 -13.67
C PRO A 72 -17.05 -10.32 -13.98
N TRP A 73 -16.14 -9.75 -13.17
CA TRP A 73 -14.69 -10.01 -13.13
C TRP A 73 -14.22 -10.13 -11.68
N SER A 74 -13.01 -10.67 -11.48
CA SER A 74 -12.32 -10.64 -10.20
C SER A 74 -11.59 -9.31 -10.03
N PHE A 75 -12.00 -8.48 -9.08
CA PHE A 75 -11.33 -7.23 -8.74
C PHE A 75 -10.33 -7.47 -7.61
N GLN A 76 -9.05 -7.24 -7.88
CA GLN A 76 -8.01 -7.30 -6.86
C GLN A 76 -7.99 -5.99 -6.07
N TYR A 77 -8.15 -6.09 -4.75
CA TYR A 77 -8.03 -4.99 -3.81
C TYR A 77 -7.02 -5.36 -2.72
N PHE A 78 -5.88 -4.67 -2.72
CA PHE A 78 -4.68 -5.09 -1.99
C PHE A 78 -4.38 -6.59 -2.27
N CYS A 79 -4.30 -7.41 -1.23
CA CYS A 79 -3.90 -8.81 -1.30
C CYS A 79 -5.06 -9.78 -1.56
N LYS A 80 -6.29 -9.29 -1.76
CA LYS A 80 -7.48 -10.13 -1.94
C LYS A 80 -8.19 -9.83 -3.25
N SER A 81 -8.77 -10.88 -3.82
CA SER A 81 -9.59 -10.82 -5.01
C SER A 81 -11.07 -10.95 -4.62
N TYR A 82 -11.90 -10.08 -5.17
CA TYR A 82 -13.33 -10.01 -4.89
C TYR A 82 -14.15 -10.07 -6.17
N SER A 83 -15.22 -10.85 -6.16
CA SER A 83 -16.21 -10.93 -7.25
C SER A 83 -17.52 -10.23 -6.89
N GLN A 84 -17.59 -9.59 -5.72
CA GLN A 84 -18.73 -8.84 -5.24
C GLN A 84 -18.23 -7.64 -4.44
N VAL A 85 -18.93 -6.53 -4.55
CA VAL A 85 -18.69 -5.33 -3.75
C VAL A 85 -20.00 -4.88 -3.13
N TRP A 86 -19.93 -4.34 -1.91
CA TRP A 86 -21.06 -3.75 -1.20
C TRP A 86 -20.94 -2.23 -1.27
N VAL A 87 -22.04 -1.57 -1.58
CA VAL A 87 -22.14 -0.10 -1.64
C VAL A 87 -23.00 0.36 -0.49
N ASN A 88 -22.51 1.31 0.31
CA ASN A 88 -23.24 1.89 1.43
C ASN A 88 -23.79 3.29 1.08
N SER A 89 -24.93 3.67 1.66
CA SER A 89 -25.53 5.01 1.50
C SER A 89 -24.58 6.15 1.89
N ASN A 90 -23.67 5.89 2.81
CA ASN A 90 -22.84 6.88 3.49
C ASN A 90 -21.52 7.12 2.75
N GLY A 91 -21.40 6.75 1.47
CA GLY A 91 -20.31 7.22 0.61
C GLY A 91 -19.07 6.33 0.56
N PHE A 92 -19.21 5.04 0.90
CA PHE A 92 -18.12 4.06 0.82
C PHE A 92 -18.54 2.72 0.18
N LEU A 93 -17.54 1.93 -0.20
CA LEU A 93 -17.70 0.55 -0.66
C LEU A 93 -16.92 -0.40 0.24
N SER A 94 -17.43 -1.60 0.46
CA SER A 94 -16.77 -2.66 1.24
C SER A 94 -16.83 -3.99 0.50
N TRP A 95 -16.12 -5.00 1.02
CA TRP A 95 -16.09 -6.34 0.42
C TRP A 95 -16.98 -7.36 1.14
N GLN A 96 -17.75 -6.88 2.11
CA GLN A 96 -18.78 -7.61 2.83
C GLN A 96 -19.86 -6.62 3.25
N GLU A 97 -21.03 -7.13 3.63
CA GLU A 97 -22.09 -6.28 4.17
C GLU A 97 -21.57 -5.53 5.40
N ALA A 98 -21.76 -4.21 5.40
CA ALA A 98 -21.55 -3.39 6.58
C ALA A 98 -22.85 -3.43 7.42
N SER A 99 -23.04 -4.50 8.20
CA SER A 99 -24.21 -4.67 9.08
C SER A 99 -23.88 -4.28 10.52
N GLY A 100 -24.54 -3.25 11.04
CA GLY A 100 -24.55 -2.88 12.47
C GLY A 100 -23.30 -2.15 12.96
N GLY A 101 -23.46 -0.88 13.31
CA GLY A 101 -22.54 -0.15 14.22
C GLY A 101 -21.76 1.00 13.58
N PRO A 102 -20.89 0.79 12.57
CA PRO A 102 -20.01 1.85 12.07
C PRO A 102 -20.68 2.68 10.95
N THR A 103 -22.02 2.61 10.84
CA THR A 103 -22.75 3.04 9.66
C THR A 103 -22.92 4.56 9.60
N ALA A 104 -23.20 5.24 10.72
CA ALA A 104 -23.60 6.64 10.72
C ALA A 104 -22.44 7.66 10.56
N HIS A 105 -21.28 7.49 11.21
CA HIS A 105 -20.19 8.48 11.13
C HIS A 105 -18.83 7.90 11.58
N GLU A 106 -17.76 8.67 11.38
CA GLU A 106 -16.35 8.31 11.58
C GLU A 106 -15.99 7.76 12.99
N GLU A 107 -16.16 6.46 13.24
CA GLU A 107 -15.78 5.85 14.53
C GLU A 107 -14.34 5.28 14.58
N ASN A 108 -13.59 5.26 13.47
CA ASN A 108 -12.23 4.71 13.48
C ASN A 108 -11.18 5.77 13.89
N THR A 109 -10.99 5.90 15.20
CA THR A 109 -9.74 6.43 15.75
C THR A 109 -8.59 5.43 15.50
N PRO A 110 -7.40 5.84 15.01
CA PRO A 110 -6.98 7.18 14.59
C PRO A 110 -6.80 7.28 13.06
N ASN A 111 -7.59 8.13 12.40
CA ASN A 111 -7.26 8.67 11.06
C ASN A 111 -7.07 7.61 9.95
N LEU A 112 -7.93 6.59 9.87
CA LEU A 112 -7.84 5.58 8.81
C LEU A 112 -9.20 5.40 8.11
N PRO A 113 -9.19 5.15 6.79
CA PRO A 113 -10.40 4.73 6.09
C PRO A 113 -10.96 3.44 6.70
N PHE A 114 -12.26 3.19 6.48
CA PHE A 114 -12.91 1.98 6.98
C PHE A 114 -12.10 0.72 6.56
N PRO A 115 -11.76 -0.20 7.48
CA PRO A 115 -10.91 -1.33 7.17
C PRO A 115 -11.46 -2.16 6.02
N ASN A 116 -10.59 -2.54 5.09
CA ASN A 116 -10.95 -3.32 3.92
C ASN A 116 -12.12 -2.68 3.12
N ALA A 117 -12.05 -1.38 2.89
CA ALA A 117 -13.09 -0.61 2.19
C ALA A 117 -12.55 0.63 1.47
N ILE A 118 -13.34 1.15 0.55
CA ILE A 118 -13.05 2.32 -0.28
C ILE A 118 -13.92 3.47 0.23
N SER A 119 -13.34 4.43 0.96
CA SER A 119 -14.01 5.65 1.38
C SER A 119 -13.93 6.68 0.26
N VAL A 120 -15.06 6.95 -0.41
CA VAL A 120 -15.10 7.87 -1.57
C VAL A 120 -15.33 9.30 -1.09
N LEU A 121 -16.35 9.47 -0.27
CA LEU A 121 -16.64 10.67 0.53
C LEU A 121 -17.45 10.17 1.74
N TRP A 122 -16.80 9.32 2.54
CA TRP A 122 -17.47 8.63 3.64
C TRP A 122 -17.87 9.64 4.70
N ASP A 123 -19.18 9.78 4.91
CA ASP A 123 -19.81 10.71 5.83
C ASP A 123 -21.26 10.28 6.07
N ASP A 124 -21.97 10.93 6.99
CA ASP A 124 -23.36 10.62 7.34
C ASP A 124 -24.34 11.15 6.26
N HIS A 125 -24.46 10.46 5.12
CA HIS A 125 -25.35 10.87 4.01
C HIS A 125 -26.72 10.19 4.10
N ASP A 126 -27.79 10.93 3.80
CA ASP A 126 -29.17 10.44 3.89
C ASP A 126 -29.92 10.46 2.54
N PRO A 127 -29.76 9.41 1.70
CA PRO A 127 -30.51 9.22 0.46
C PRO A 127 -32.04 9.09 0.64
N THR A 128 -32.54 8.86 1.85
CA THR A 128 -34.00 8.75 2.10
C THR A 128 -34.68 10.10 1.97
N ARG A 129 -33.98 11.19 2.27
CA ARG A 129 -34.50 12.56 2.22
C ARG A 129 -34.17 13.31 0.92
N CYS A 130 -33.06 12.98 0.25
CA CYS A 130 -32.46 13.78 -0.83
C CYS A 130 -31.56 12.92 -1.71
N GLY A 131 -31.54 13.17 -3.02
CA GLY A 131 -30.65 12.43 -3.92
C GLY A 131 -30.88 10.93 -3.96
N ARG A 132 -29.91 10.18 -4.49
CA ARG A 132 -29.91 8.71 -4.52
C ARG A 132 -28.55 8.15 -4.94
N VAL A 133 -28.26 6.89 -4.57
CA VAL A 133 -27.14 6.11 -5.10
C VAL A 133 -27.52 5.41 -6.42
N TYR A 134 -26.67 5.54 -7.43
CA TYR A 134 -26.78 4.88 -8.72
C TYR A 134 -25.57 3.99 -8.99
N TYR A 135 -25.74 2.92 -9.77
CA TYR A 135 -24.62 2.15 -10.27
C TYR A 135 -24.83 1.64 -11.71
N THR A 136 -23.73 1.33 -12.40
CA THR A 136 -23.76 0.60 -13.68
C THR A 136 -22.44 -0.11 -13.92
N ILE A 137 -22.45 -1.14 -14.77
CA ILE A 137 -21.24 -1.78 -15.26
C ILE A 137 -21.16 -1.57 -16.77
N LYS A 138 -20.06 -0.99 -17.24
CA LYS A 138 -19.83 -0.67 -18.67
C LYS A 138 -18.54 -1.29 -19.18
N GLY A 139 -18.42 -1.36 -20.50
CA GLY A 139 -17.23 -1.88 -21.18
C GLY A 139 -17.33 -3.36 -21.58
N THR A 140 -16.24 -3.89 -22.09
CA THR A 140 -16.10 -5.29 -22.54
C THR A 140 -15.20 -6.06 -21.59
N ALA A 141 -15.33 -7.39 -21.53
CA ALA A 141 -14.47 -8.22 -20.69
C ALA A 141 -12.97 -7.90 -20.89
N GLY A 142 -12.24 -7.78 -19.78
CA GLY A 142 -10.85 -7.30 -19.74
C GLY A 142 -10.70 -5.78 -19.58
N SER A 143 -11.76 -4.99 -19.79
CA SER A 143 -11.74 -3.52 -19.71
C SER A 143 -13.03 -2.93 -19.13
N ARG A 144 -13.84 -3.72 -18.41
CA ARG A 144 -15.05 -3.23 -17.75
C ARG A 144 -14.75 -2.23 -16.64
N ARG A 145 -15.74 -1.40 -16.33
CA ARG A 145 -15.75 -0.55 -15.14
C ARG A 145 -17.07 -0.64 -14.40
N LEU A 146 -17.00 -0.82 -13.09
CA LEU A 146 -18.13 -0.53 -12.21
C LEU A 146 -18.10 0.97 -11.94
N ILE A 147 -19.25 1.63 -12.05
CA ILE A 147 -19.43 3.05 -11.74
C ILE A 147 -20.50 3.14 -10.66
N VAL A 148 -20.19 3.81 -9.56
CA VAL A 148 -21.13 4.06 -8.45
C VAL A 148 -21.16 5.55 -8.16
N THR A 149 -22.35 6.14 -8.06
CA THR A 149 -22.52 7.59 -7.86
C THR A 149 -23.54 7.87 -6.77
N TRP A 150 -23.12 8.64 -5.77
CA TRP A 150 -24.01 9.28 -4.82
C TRP A 150 -24.41 10.61 -5.44
N TYR A 151 -25.64 10.70 -5.93
CA TYR A 151 -26.11 11.82 -6.73
C TYR A 151 -27.05 12.70 -5.93
N GLN A 152 -26.65 13.95 -5.71
CA GLN A 152 -27.41 14.97 -4.97
C GLN A 152 -27.88 14.52 -3.58
N VAL A 153 -27.05 13.74 -2.87
CA VAL A 153 -27.32 13.31 -1.50
C VAL A 153 -27.00 14.44 -0.53
N CYS A 154 -27.74 14.56 0.56
CA CYS A 154 -27.51 15.53 1.61
C CYS A 154 -27.07 14.82 2.88
N HIS A 155 -26.45 15.56 3.79
CA HIS A 155 -26.05 15.07 5.08
C HIS A 155 -27.28 14.74 5.96
N TYR A 156 -27.19 13.71 6.79
CA TYR A 156 -28.18 13.37 7.80
C TYR A 156 -28.40 14.56 8.75
N GLY A 157 -29.66 14.82 9.11
CA GLY A 157 -30.03 16.02 9.87
C GLY A 157 -29.87 17.36 9.12
N GLY A 158 -29.24 17.38 7.94
CA GLY A 158 -29.00 18.56 7.12
C GLY A 158 -30.21 19.03 6.31
N ALA A 159 -30.03 20.14 5.58
CA ALA A 159 -31.02 20.70 4.68
C ALA A 159 -31.08 19.89 3.37
N THR A 160 -32.29 19.58 2.89
CA THR A 160 -32.48 18.70 1.72
C THR A 160 -32.10 19.32 0.38
N ASN A 161 -31.84 20.62 0.35
CA ASN A 161 -31.31 21.36 -0.80
C ASN A 161 -29.79 21.62 -0.70
N ASP A 162 -29.15 21.21 0.40
CA ASP A 162 -27.71 21.32 0.61
C ASP A 162 -27.09 19.95 0.32
N VAL A 163 -26.79 19.72 -0.96
CA VAL A 163 -26.49 18.38 -1.50
C VAL A 163 -25.08 18.31 -2.08
N VAL A 164 -24.55 17.10 -2.14
CA VAL A 164 -23.28 16.75 -2.78
C VAL A 164 -23.46 15.64 -3.80
N THR A 165 -22.56 15.60 -4.78
CA THR A 165 -22.45 14.55 -5.78
C THR A 165 -21.01 14.08 -5.91
N PHE A 166 -20.80 12.77 -5.78
CA PHE A 166 -19.50 12.13 -5.93
C PHE A 166 -19.63 10.72 -6.52
N GLN A 167 -18.56 10.25 -7.15
CA GLN A 167 -18.55 9.01 -7.93
C GLN A 167 -17.25 8.24 -7.71
N VAL A 168 -17.33 6.92 -7.75
CA VAL A 168 -16.16 6.05 -7.90
C VAL A 168 -16.29 5.15 -9.12
N GLN A 169 -15.17 4.85 -9.75
CA GLN A 169 -15.04 3.86 -10.82
C GLN A 169 -13.99 2.80 -10.45
N LEU A 170 -14.36 1.52 -10.52
CA LEU A 170 -13.45 0.37 -10.35
C LEU A 170 -13.19 -0.26 -11.71
N GLN A 171 -11.93 -0.26 -12.16
CA GLN A 171 -11.55 -0.70 -13.51
C GLN A 171 -11.03 -2.15 -13.52
N GLU A 172 -11.63 -3.00 -14.34
CA GLU A 172 -11.15 -4.34 -14.65
C GLU A 172 -9.78 -4.29 -15.34
N GLY A 173 -8.94 -5.31 -15.09
CA GLY A 173 -7.62 -5.47 -15.68
C GLY A 173 -6.56 -4.61 -14.98
N SER A 174 -6.73 -3.30 -14.98
CA SER A 174 -5.76 -2.38 -14.36
C SER A 174 -5.86 -2.28 -12.83
N GLY A 175 -7.00 -2.65 -12.23
CA GLY A 175 -7.26 -2.44 -10.80
C GLY A 175 -7.36 -0.97 -10.40
N LYS A 176 -7.39 -0.03 -11.36
CA LYS A 176 -7.48 1.41 -11.11
C LYS A 176 -8.79 1.75 -10.40
N ILE A 177 -8.69 2.57 -9.35
CA ILE A 177 -9.83 3.17 -8.64
C ILE A 177 -9.79 4.67 -8.91
N SER A 178 -10.87 5.22 -9.46
CA SER A 178 -10.96 6.66 -9.75
C SER A 178 -12.16 7.26 -9.03
N MET A 179 -11.92 8.27 -8.21
CA MET A 179 -12.93 9.02 -7.47
C MET A 179 -13.12 10.39 -8.10
N PHE A 180 -14.36 10.86 -8.22
CA PHE A 180 -14.71 12.12 -8.88
C PHE A 180 -15.68 12.93 -8.02
N TYR A 181 -15.45 14.24 -7.96
CA TYR A 181 -16.18 15.16 -7.08
C TYR A 181 -16.78 16.31 -7.88
N PRO A 182 -17.83 16.10 -8.70
CA PRO A 182 -18.47 17.14 -9.49
C PRO A 182 -19.11 18.23 -8.64
N ASP A 183 -19.60 17.87 -7.45
CA ASP A 183 -20.16 18.83 -6.51
C ASP A 183 -19.96 18.38 -5.08
N THR A 184 -19.15 19.11 -4.32
CA THR A 184 -18.90 18.88 -2.90
C THR A 184 -19.17 20.14 -2.07
N ALA A 185 -19.61 21.22 -2.70
CA ALA A 185 -19.80 22.50 -2.05
C ALA A 185 -21.18 22.55 -1.40
N THR A 186 -21.20 22.74 -0.08
CA THR A 186 -22.42 22.94 0.70
C THR A 186 -22.40 24.34 1.33
N THR A 187 -23.58 24.83 1.71
CA THR A 187 -23.74 26.07 2.49
C THR A 187 -23.34 25.88 3.96
N THR A 188 -23.36 24.64 4.44
CA THR A 188 -22.99 24.26 5.81
C THR A 188 -21.48 24.01 5.93
N SER A 189 -20.77 24.88 6.65
CA SER A 189 -19.30 24.83 6.75
C SER A 189 -18.74 23.53 7.32
N ALA A 190 -19.52 22.80 8.12
CA ALA A 190 -19.11 21.52 8.69
C ALA A 190 -18.98 20.40 7.64
N TYR A 191 -19.67 20.51 6.50
CA TYR A 191 -19.76 19.45 5.49
C TYR A 191 -19.11 19.85 4.16
N THR A 192 -18.99 21.16 3.92
CA THR A 192 -18.58 21.69 2.62
C THR A 192 -17.19 21.21 2.23
N ASN A 193 -17.04 20.76 0.99
CA ASN A 193 -15.79 20.24 0.43
C ASN A 193 -15.21 19.05 1.21
N GLY A 194 -16.09 18.22 1.79
CA GLY A 194 -15.71 17.04 2.57
C GLY A 194 -15.09 17.37 3.93
N ALA A 195 -15.53 18.48 4.55
CA ALA A 195 -14.96 18.96 5.81
C ALA A 195 -15.09 17.97 6.98
N SER A 196 -16.10 17.13 6.97
CA SER A 196 -16.36 16.03 7.90
C SER A 196 -16.11 14.65 7.31
N ALA A 197 -15.65 14.56 6.06
CA ALA A 197 -15.62 13.30 5.33
C ALA A 197 -14.22 12.66 5.29
N THR A 198 -14.23 11.33 5.22
CA THR A 198 -13.04 10.53 4.94
C THR A 198 -12.97 10.12 3.46
N VAL A 199 -11.77 10.25 2.89
CA VAL A 199 -11.45 9.77 1.54
C VAL A 199 -10.18 8.95 1.58
N GLY A 200 -10.22 7.74 1.04
CA GLY A 200 -9.06 6.86 1.00
C GLY A 200 -9.40 5.39 0.77
N LEU A 201 -8.38 4.56 0.85
CA LEU A 201 -8.45 3.11 0.73
C LEU A 201 -8.04 2.46 2.06
N GLY A 202 -8.98 1.80 2.74
CA GLY A 202 -8.69 1.02 3.93
C GLY A 202 -8.24 -0.37 3.54
N ALA A 203 -7.07 -0.79 4.03
CA ALA A 203 -6.58 -2.16 3.89
C ALA A 203 -7.06 -3.03 5.07
N ILE A 204 -6.79 -4.34 5.00
CA ILE A 204 -7.00 -5.25 6.14
C ILE A 204 -6.02 -4.93 7.26
N LEU A 205 -4.76 -4.67 6.91
CA LEU A 205 -3.75 -4.18 7.83
C LEU A 205 -3.78 -2.65 7.82
N PRO A 206 -4.07 -1.99 8.95
CA PRO A 206 -4.08 -0.53 9.06
C PRO A 206 -2.85 0.18 8.47
N SER A 207 -1.67 -0.43 8.60
CA SER A 207 -0.40 0.10 8.09
C SER A 207 -0.32 0.21 6.57
N ASP A 208 -1.18 -0.52 5.84
CA ASP A 208 -1.23 -0.52 4.38
C ASP A 208 -2.33 0.42 3.84
N SER A 209 -3.18 0.95 4.73
CA SER A 209 -4.24 1.87 4.34
C SER A 209 -3.67 3.17 3.78
N ILE A 210 -4.39 3.75 2.84
CA ILE A 210 -4.04 4.99 2.16
C ILE A 210 -5.10 6.03 2.50
N LEU A 211 -4.72 7.03 3.29
CA LEU A 211 -5.58 8.17 3.57
C LEU A 211 -5.28 9.30 2.58
N TYR A 212 -6.31 9.78 1.88
CA TYR A 212 -6.22 11.01 1.09
C TYR A 212 -6.70 12.22 1.90
N SER A 213 -7.83 12.08 2.61
CA SER A 213 -8.42 13.13 3.41
C SER A 213 -9.16 12.58 4.62
N TYR A 214 -9.06 13.31 5.73
CA TYR A 214 -9.81 13.09 6.96
C TYR A 214 -10.04 14.45 7.63
N HIS A 215 -11.30 14.82 7.89
CA HIS A 215 -11.66 16.03 8.66
C HIS A 215 -10.89 17.31 8.27
N ALA A 216 -10.60 17.49 6.99
CA ALA A 216 -9.77 18.60 6.52
C ALA A 216 -10.65 19.68 5.88
N SER A 217 -10.18 20.94 5.79
CA SER A 217 -10.90 22.00 5.07
C SER A 217 -9.95 22.81 4.16
N PRO A 218 -10.10 22.79 2.82
CA PRO A 218 -10.91 21.89 1.99
C PRO A 218 -10.03 20.85 1.25
N PRO A 219 -10.18 19.56 1.56
CA PRO A 219 -9.36 18.47 1.02
C PRO A 219 -9.88 17.94 -0.32
N VAL A 220 -11.17 18.17 -0.62
CA VAL A 220 -11.82 17.73 -1.85
C VAL A 220 -12.62 18.89 -2.42
N ARG A 221 -12.21 19.42 -3.57
CA ARG A 221 -12.85 20.59 -4.19
C ARG A 221 -13.76 20.15 -5.33
N ASN A 222 -14.78 20.97 -5.62
CA ASN A 222 -15.60 20.80 -6.82
C ASN A 222 -14.72 20.67 -8.08
N GLY A 223 -15.00 19.67 -8.90
CA GLY A 223 -14.24 19.34 -10.11
C GLY A 223 -12.94 18.56 -9.87
N ALA A 224 -12.65 18.13 -8.64
CA ALA A 224 -11.46 17.33 -8.35
C ALA A 224 -11.67 15.84 -8.62
N SER A 225 -10.58 15.13 -8.92
CA SER A 225 -10.51 13.67 -8.96
C SER A 225 -9.34 13.15 -8.15
N VAL A 226 -9.47 11.92 -7.64
CA VAL A 226 -8.39 11.17 -6.99
C VAL A 226 -8.29 9.81 -7.68
N VAL A 227 -7.08 9.42 -8.07
CA VAL A 227 -6.85 8.17 -8.80
C VAL A 227 -5.85 7.31 -8.06
N PHE A 228 -6.27 6.09 -7.72
CA PHE A 228 -5.42 5.06 -7.16
C PHE A 228 -5.10 4.06 -8.26
N THR A 229 -3.82 3.79 -8.46
CA THR A 229 -3.35 2.84 -9.45
C THR A 229 -2.63 1.71 -8.74
N VAL A 230 -2.88 0.49 -9.20
CA VAL A 230 -2.00 -0.62 -8.87
C VAL A 230 -0.69 -0.34 -9.60
N GLN A 231 0.34 0.07 -8.86
CA GLN A 231 1.69 -0.08 -9.37
C GLN A 231 1.96 -1.56 -9.31
N THR A 232 2.20 -2.19 -10.46
CA THR A 232 3.01 -3.40 -10.44
C THR A 232 4.31 -2.96 -9.79
N GLU A 233 4.55 -3.31 -8.52
CA GLU A 233 5.92 -3.27 -8.04
C GLU A 233 6.69 -4.10 -9.06
N GLN A 234 7.67 -3.45 -9.69
CA GLN A 234 8.70 -4.17 -10.42
C GLN A 234 9.09 -5.32 -9.48
N ILE A 235 8.89 -6.56 -9.89
CA ILE A 235 9.25 -7.72 -9.07
C ILE A 235 10.72 -7.51 -8.75
N ASN A 236 11.01 -7.07 -7.52
CA ASN A 236 12.36 -6.66 -7.15
C ASN A 236 13.24 -7.89 -7.28
N ALA A 237 14.10 -7.89 -8.29
CA ALA A 237 15.12 -8.89 -8.45
C ALA A 237 16.13 -8.69 -7.32
N ALA A 238 16.48 -9.77 -6.63
CA ALA A 238 17.56 -9.69 -5.64
C ALA A 238 18.85 -9.19 -6.31
N PRO A 239 19.68 -8.40 -5.60
CA PRO A 239 20.90 -7.87 -6.17
C PRO A 239 21.85 -8.99 -6.57
N LEU A 240 22.67 -8.74 -7.58
CA LEU A 240 23.83 -9.57 -7.88
C LEU A 240 25.01 -9.07 -7.04
N ALA A 241 25.41 -9.87 -6.04
CA ALA A 241 26.59 -9.59 -5.22
C ALA A 241 27.87 -10.15 -5.86
N SER A 242 28.94 -9.36 -5.88
CA SER A 242 30.28 -9.77 -6.31
C SER A 242 31.26 -9.60 -5.16
N ILE A 243 31.84 -10.69 -4.66
CA ILE A 243 32.73 -10.68 -3.48
C ILE A 243 34.23 -10.62 -3.83
N ASN A 244 34.57 -10.82 -5.10
CA ASN A 244 35.92 -10.70 -5.68
C ASN A 244 37.06 -11.41 -4.91
N GLY A 245 36.76 -12.50 -4.20
CA GLY A 245 37.77 -13.40 -3.63
C GLY A 245 38.19 -14.50 -4.60
N PRO A 246 38.97 -15.51 -4.14
CA PRO A 246 39.48 -15.65 -2.77
C PRO A 246 40.53 -14.60 -2.40
N TYR A 247 40.73 -14.41 -1.10
CA TYR A 247 41.71 -13.49 -0.53
C TYR A 247 42.86 -14.25 0.13
N GLN A 248 44.03 -13.62 0.17
CA GLN A 248 45.21 -14.13 0.86
C GLN A 248 45.93 -12.97 1.55
N GLY A 249 46.58 -13.24 2.67
CA GLY A 249 47.40 -12.27 3.37
C GLY A 249 48.22 -12.92 4.47
N THR A 250 48.91 -12.08 5.24
CA THR A 250 49.69 -12.49 6.41
C THR A 250 49.04 -11.95 7.67
N VAL A 251 49.34 -12.59 8.80
CA VAL A 251 48.89 -12.12 10.11
C VAL A 251 49.24 -10.64 10.31
N ASN A 252 48.31 -9.87 10.88
CA ASN A 252 48.42 -8.44 11.19
C ASN A 252 48.59 -7.47 10.00
N GLU A 253 48.55 -7.93 8.75
CA GLU A 253 48.53 -7.06 7.57
C GLU A 253 47.10 -6.78 7.07
N PRO A 254 46.78 -5.55 6.62
CA PRO A 254 45.46 -5.21 6.11
C PRO A 254 45.21 -5.80 4.71
N ILE A 255 44.10 -6.52 4.57
CA ILE A 255 43.58 -7.01 3.30
C ILE A 255 42.48 -6.06 2.81
N LYS A 256 42.57 -5.66 1.54
CA LYS A 256 41.54 -4.86 0.85
C LYS A 256 40.49 -5.77 0.25
N PHE A 257 39.27 -5.67 0.75
CA PHE A 257 38.11 -6.40 0.23
C PHE A 257 37.37 -5.56 -0.82
N ASP A 258 36.78 -6.24 -1.80
CA ASP A 258 36.26 -5.61 -2.99
C ASP A 258 34.86 -6.13 -3.36
N SER A 259 33.89 -5.22 -3.45
CA SER A 259 32.53 -5.50 -3.90
C SER A 259 32.24 -5.05 -5.35
N ARG A 260 33.24 -4.59 -6.11
CA ARG A 260 33.09 -4.11 -7.50
C ARG A 260 32.39 -5.16 -8.35
N GLY A 261 31.46 -4.69 -9.19
CA GLY A 261 30.63 -5.54 -10.03
C GLY A 261 29.32 -5.97 -9.38
N SER A 262 29.13 -5.71 -8.08
CA SER A 262 27.80 -5.81 -7.47
C SER A 262 26.83 -4.84 -8.15
N LYS A 263 25.64 -5.33 -8.51
CA LYS A 263 24.65 -4.55 -9.26
C LYS A 263 23.26 -5.06 -8.98
N ASP A 264 22.29 -4.18 -9.12
CA ASP A 264 20.88 -4.53 -9.07
C ASP A 264 20.23 -4.21 -10.42
N PRO A 265 19.39 -5.09 -10.99
CA PRO A 265 18.65 -4.81 -12.22
C PRO A 265 17.62 -3.67 -12.09
N ASP A 266 17.11 -3.47 -10.87
CA ASP A 266 15.95 -2.63 -10.58
C ASP A 266 16.33 -1.39 -9.75
N SER A 267 17.51 -1.41 -9.12
CA SER A 267 18.05 -0.36 -8.27
C SER A 267 19.39 0.20 -8.75
N ARG A 268 19.67 1.44 -8.32
CA ARG A 268 21.00 2.06 -8.44
C ARG A 268 21.71 2.24 -7.11
N MET A 269 21.06 1.93 -5.99
CA MET A 269 21.60 2.13 -4.65
C MET A 269 21.76 0.78 -3.97
N LEU A 270 23.01 0.46 -3.63
CA LEU A 270 23.38 -0.76 -2.94
C LEU A 270 24.00 -0.43 -1.58
N GLU A 271 23.63 -1.21 -0.58
CA GLU A 271 24.27 -1.23 0.74
C GLU A 271 25.00 -2.57 0.94
N TYR A 272 26.03 -2.56 1.79
CA TYR A 272 26.95 -3.69 1.95
C TYR A 272 27.08 -4.06 3.42
N LEU A 273 27.27 -5.36 3.70
CA LEU A 273 27.69 -5.88 4.99
C LEU A 273 28.71 -6.99 4.78
N TRP A 274 29.93 -6.76 5.25
CA TRP A 274 31.03 -7.72 5.25
C TRP A 274 31.16 -8.37 6.62
N ILE A 275 31.29 -9.69 6.65
CA ILE A 275 31.56 -10.49 7.85
C ILE A 275 32.77 -11.37 7.57
N PHE A 276 33.83 -11.22 8.36
CA PHE A 276 35.15 -11.79 8.03
C PHE A 276 35.39 -13.19 8.61
N GLY A 277 34.50 -13.72 9.45
CA GLY A 277 34.59 -15.08 9.97
C GLY A 277 35.53 -15.25 11.17
N ASP A 278 36.05 -14.16 11.74
CA ASP A 278 37.01 -14.13 12.85
C ASP A 278 36.41 -13.58 14.18
N ASN A 279 35.08 -13.48 14.25
CA ASN A 279 34.31 -12.89 15.35
C ASN A 279 34.48 -11.38 15.55
N THR A 280 35.11 -10.67 14.61
CA THR A 280 35.08 -9.20 14.62
C THR A 280 33.72 -8.66 14.16
N VAL A 281 33.45 -7.38 14.49
CA VAL A 281 32.24 -6.67 14.04
C VAL A 281 32.30 -6.49 12.53
N GLY A 282 31.18 -6.77 11.85
CA GLY A 282 31.06 -6.59 10.41
C GLY A 282 31.19 -5.13 9.97
N GLN A 283 31.59 -4.93 8.71
CA GLN A 283 31.81 -3.59 8.13
C GLN A 283 30.82 -3.31 7.00
N THR A 284 30.38 -2.05 6.86
CA THR A 284 29.29 -1.69 5.92
C THR A 284 29.73 -0.87 4.71
N THR A 285 31.03 -0.62 4.56
CA THR A 285 31.56 0.07 3.38
C THR A 285 31.68 -0.90 2.21
N ALA A 286 31.58 -0.39 0.97
CA ALA A 286 31.72 -1.21 -0.23
C ALA A 286 33.13 -1.81 -0.39
N PHE A 287 34.16 -1.11 0.10
CA PHE A 287 35.58 -1.47 -0.02
C PHE A 287 36.27 -1.41 1.36
N PRO A 288 36.00 -2.35 2.27
CA PRO A 288 36.62 -2.32 3.59
C PRO A 288 38.08 -2.81 3.53
N GLU A 289 38.85 -2.38 4.52
CA GLU A 289 40.13 -3.00 4.89
C GLU A 289 39.92 -3.78 6.20
N HIS A 290 40.44 -5.00 6.25
CA HIS A 290 40.36 -5.85 7.43
C HIS A 290 41.67 -6.58 7.69
N THR A 291 41.99 -6.81 8.97
CA THR A 291 43.23 -7.44 9.41
C THR A 291 42.91 -8.63 10.30
N PHE A 292 43.54 -9.77 10.03
CA PHE A 292 43.37 -11.00 10.81
C PHE A 292 44.53 -11.16 11.81
N ALA A 293 44.19 -11.44 13.07
CA ALA A 293 45.17 -11.52 14.17
C ALA A 293 45.85 -12.90 14.30
N GLN A 294 45.38 -13.92 13.57
CA GLN A 294 45.89 -15.29 13.63
C GLN A 294 45.95 -15.88 12.22
N ALA A 295 46.89 -16.79 12.00
CA ALA A 295 46.93 -17.58 10.78
C ALA A 295 45.77 -18.57 10.76
N GLY A 296 45.24 -18.84 9.57
CA GLY A 296 44.07 -19.70 9.40
C GLY A 296 43.32 -19.44 8.12
N GLU A 297 42.28 -20.25 7.90
CA GLU A 297 41.34 -20.07 6.81
C GLU A 297 40.01 -19.54 7.36
N TYR A 298 39.55 -18.42 6.82
CA TYR A 298 38.34 -17.73 7.27
C TYR A 298 37.25 -17.73 6.20
N ASP A 299 36.01 -18.01 6.61
CA ASP A 299 34.82 -17.84 5.79
C ASP A 299 34.38 -16.38 5.79
N VAL A 300 34.66 -15.67 4.70
CA VAL A 300 34.25 -14.29 4.50
C VAL A 300 32.94 -14.25 3.75
N SER A 301 31.95 -13.52 4.27
CA SER A 301 30.68 -13.29 3.60
C SER A 301 30.45 -11.81 3.30
N LEU A 302 29.80 -11.57 2.17
CA LEU A 302 29.29 -10.27 1.76
C LEU A 302 27.79 -10.40 1.55
N VAL A 303 27.02 -9.56 2.25
CA VAL A 303 25.60 -9.33 1.99
C VAL A 303 25.45 -7.99 1.27
N VAL A 304 24.82 -8.02 0.11
CA VAL A 304 24.44 -6.82 -0.64
C VAL A 304 22.94 -6.63 -0.51
N TYR A 305 22.51 -5.42 -0.20
CA TYR A 305 21.11 -5.01 -0.10
C TYR A 305 20.77 -4.00 -1.18
N ASP A 306 19.56 -4.05 -1.70
CA ASP A 306 18.98 -2.98 -2.51
C ASP A 306 18.07 -2.05 -1.67
N ASN A 307 17.57 -0.98 -2.28
CA ASN A 307 16.65 -0.02 -1.65
C ASN A 307 15.17 -0.46 -1.65
N PHE A 308 14.89 -1.71 -2.04
CA PHE A 308 13.58 -2.35 -2.14
C PHE A 308 13.48 -3.62 -1.28
N GLN A 309 14.35 -3.75 -0.27
CA GLN A 309 14.42 -4.86 0.70
C GLN A 309 14.87 -6.22 0.14
N GLY A 310 15.37 -6.28 -1.10
CA GLY A 310 16.06 -7.46 -1.60
C GLY A 310 17.49 -7.54 -1.07
N SER A 311 18.00 -8.77 -0.93
CA SER A 311 19.37 -9.00 -0.51
C SER A 311 19.98 -10.25 -1.14
N LYS A 312 21.30 -10.27 -1.23
CA LYS A 312 22.06 -11.43 -1.68
C LYS A 312 23.33 -11.60 -0.87
N MET A 313 23.48 -12.79 -0.29
CA MET A 313 24.73 -13.24 0.34
C MET A 313 25.59 -14.04 -0.63
N VAL A 314 26.88 -13.81 -0.58
CA VAL A 314 27.94 -14.59 -1.25
C VAL A 314 29.07 -14.85 -0.25
N LEU A 315 29.77 -15.97 -0.43
CA LEU A 315 30.88 -16.38 0.44
C LEU A 315 32.17 -16.56 -0.36
N THR A 316 33.30 -16.35 0.30
CA THR A 316 34.63 -16.66 -0.21
C THR A 316 35.55 -17.05 0.96
N LYS A 317 36.73 -17.58 0.63
CA LYS A 317 37.79 -17.83 1.62
C LYS A 317 38.78 -16.68 1.67
N ALA A 318 39.30 -16.41 2.87
CA ALA A 318 40.54 -15.69 3.11
C ALA A 318 41.55 -16.63 3.79
N VAL A 319 42.72 -16.81 3.19
CA VAL A 319 43.80 -17.65 3.75
C VAL A 319 44.87 -16.73 4.33
N ILE A 320 45.14 -16.87 5.62
CA ILE A 320 46.09 -16.05 6.36
C ILE A 320 47.26 -16.92 6.80
N GLU A 321 48.44 -16.56 6.34
CA GLU A 321 49.70 -17.25 6.68
C GLU A 321 50.44 -16.48 7.79
N ASP A 322 51.28 -17.19 8.54
CA ASP A 322 52.25 -16.55 9.43
C ASP A 322 53.29 -15.75 8.60
N GLU A 323 53.99 -14.82 9.25
CA GLU A 323 55.09 -14.05 8.64
C GLU A 323 56.30 -14.92 8.20
#